data_AF-A0A3B9UW43-F1
#
_entry.id   AF-A0A3B9UW43-F1
#
_cell.length_a   1.000
_cell.length_b   1.000
_cell.length_c   1.000
_cell.angle_alpha   90.00
_cell.angle_beta   90.00
_cell.angle_gamma   90.00
#
_symmetry.space_group_name_H-M   'P 1'
#
loop_
_entity.id
_entity.type
_entity.pdbx_description
1 polymer ?
#
loop_
_entity_poly.entity_id
_entity_poly.type
_entity_poly.pdbx_seq_one_letter_code
_entity_poly.pdbx_strand_id
1 'polypeptide(L)' 'DKDVLDTWFSSALWPFSTLGWPENTEDLKYFYPTSTFVTGPDIIFFWVARMIFSGLYNMEEIP' A
#
# COMPACT_ATOMS: atom_id res chain seq x y z
N ASP A 1 20.43 12.46 -5.13
CA ASP A 1 21.04 11.35 -4.37
C ASP A 1 21.32 10.20 -5.34
N LYS A 2 22.30 9.34 -5.07
CA LYS A 2 22.54 8.08 -5.82
C LYS A 2 21.92 6.87 -5.12
N ASP A 3 21.48 7.04 -3.88
CA ASP A 3 20.84 5.97 -3.11
C ASP A 3 19.50 5.56 -3.72
N VAL A 4 19.14 4.31 -3.50
CA VAL A 4 17.88 3.70 -3.94
C VAL A 4 17.06 3.29 -2.73
N LEU A 5 15.74 3.30 -2.89
CA LEU A 5 14.83 2.85 -1.84
C LEU A 5 14.76 1.33 -1.80
N ASP A 6 14.48 0.80 -0.60
CA ASP A 6 14.24 -0.62 -0.39
C ASP A 6 13.04 -1.10 -1.23
N THR A 7 13.08 -2.34 -1.72
CA THR A 7 11.97 -2.93 -2.51
C THR A 7 10.68 -3.02 -1.69
N TRP A 8 10.81 -3.19 -0.36
CA TRP A 8 9.65 -3.18 0.52
C TRP A 8 9.02 -1.80 0.68
N PHE A 9 9.75 -0.72 0.40
CA PHE A 9 9.20 0.62 0.41
C PHE A 9 8.17 0.79 -0.71
N SER A 10 8.53 0.46 -1.95
CA SER A 10 7.58 0.55 -3.07
C SER A 10 6.45 -0.45 -2.95
N SER A 11 6.73 -1.66 -2.47
CA SER A 11 5.72 -2.71 -2.28
C SER A 11 4.69 -2.35 -1.20
N ALA A 12 5.07 -1.56 -0.19
CA ALA A 12 4.16 -1.09 0.85
C ALA A 12 3.09 -0.10 0.32
N LEU A 13 3.35 0.56 -0.81
CA LEU A 13 2.41 1.51 -1.42
C LEU A 13 1.38 0.84 -2.34
N TRP A 14 1.49 -0.48 -2.54
CA TRP A 14 0.69 -1.24 -3.51
C TRP A 14 -0.83 -1.03 -3.43
N PRO A 15 -1.47 -0.99 -2.24
CA PRO A 15 -2.93 -0.94 -2.15
C PRO A 15 -3.59 0.30 -2.75
N PHE A 16 -2.85 1.41 -2.85
CA PHE A 16 -3.39 2.70 -3.33
C PHE A 16 -2.61 3.24 -4.53
N SER A 17 -1.30 2.98 -4.65
CA SER A 17 -0.50 3.45 -5.80
C SER A 17 -0.97 2.85 -7.14
N THR A 18 -1.56 1.66 -7.09
CA THR A 18 -2.15 0.98 -8.27
C THR A 18 -3.41 1.61 -8.78
N LEU A 19 -4.15 2.25 -7.88
CA LEU A 19 -5.40 2.93 -8.17
C LEU A 19 -5.15 4.38 -8.60
N GLY A 20 -3.87 4.77 -8.73
CA GLY A 20 -3.49 6.11 -9.18
C GLY A 20 -3.30 7.11 -8.05
N TRP A 21 -3.05 6.67 -6.82
CA TRP A 21 -2.45 7.54 -5.81
C TRP A 21 -1.03 7.96 -6.25
N PRO A 22 -0.61 9.22 -6.07
CA PRO A 22 -1.18 10.25 -5.20
C PRO A 22 -2.33 11.09 -5.78
N GLU A 23 -2.74 10.83 -7.03
CA GLU A 23 -3.87 11.51 -7.65
C GLU A 23 -5.22 10.99 -7.09
N ASN A 24 -6.23 11.87 -7.01
CA ASN A 24 -7.56 11.53 -6.52
C ASN A 24 -8.46 10.96 -7.62
N THR A 25 -8.05 9.82 -8.18
CA THR A 25 -8.76 9.14 -9.27
C THR A 25 -10.11 8.57 -8.81
N GLU A 26 -11.00 8.26 -9.75
CA GLU A 26 -12.27 7.60 -9.44
C GLU A 26 -12.06 6.15 -8.97
N ASP A 27 -11.05 5.45 -9.51
CA ASP A 27 -10.71 4.08 -9.09
C ASP A 27 -10.23 4.06 -7.64
N LEU A 28 -9.41 5.03 -7.22
CA LEU A 28 -8.95 5.14 -5.83
C LEU A 28 -10.12 5.31 -4.88
N LYS A 29 -11.09 6.19 -5.21
CA LYS A 29 -12.27 6.43 -4.37
C LYS A 29 -13.22 5.22 -4.29
N TYR A 30 -13.27 4.41 -5.35
CA TYR A 30 -14.23 3.32 -5.45
C TYR A 30 -13.68 2.00 -4.89
N PHE A 31 -12.40 1.70 -5.13
CA PHE A 31 -11.79 0.40 -4.80
C PHE A 31 -10.95 0.40 -3.52
N TYR A 32 -10.63 1.57 -2.96
CA TYR A 32 -9.96 1.68 -1.67
C TYR A 32 -10.96 2.08 -0.58
N PRO A 33 -10.95 1.44 0.60
CA PRO A 33 -10.10 0.31 1.00
C PRO A 33 -10.59 -1.03 0.44
N THR A 34 -9.67 -2.00 0.31
CA THR A 34 -9.96 -3.32 -0.25
C THR A 34 -10.69 -4.23 0.74
N SER A 35 -11.42 -5.22 0.23
CA SER A 35 -12.27 -6.08 1.08
C SER A 35 -11.56 -7.32 1.62
N THR A 36 -10.57 -7.85 0.91
CA THR A 36 -9.85 -9.07 1.31
C THR A 36 -8.46 -9.09 0.70
N PHE A 37 -7.45 -9.31 1.53
CA PHE A 37 -6.07 -9.46 1.11
C PHE A 37 -5.58 -10.90 1.31
N VAL A 38 -5.17 -11.56 0.23
CA VAL A 38 -4.70 -12.95 0.25
C VAL A 38 -3.19 -12.97 0.09
N THR A 39 -2.49 -13.58 1.05
CA THR A 39 -1.03 -13.67 1.05
C THR A 39 -0.52 -14.87 1.84
N GLY A 40 0.79 -15.12 1.75
CA GLY A 40 1.50 -16.12 2.54
C GLY A 40 1.89 -15.64 3.95
N PRO A 41 1.97 -16.54 4.94
CA PRO A 41 2.33 -16.17 6.31
C PRO A 41 3.78 -15.69 6.47
N ASP A 42 4.64 -16.05 5.52
CA ASP A 42 6.07 -15.75 5.47
C ASP A 42 6.38 -14.25 5.31
N ILE A 43 5.44 -13.46 4.78
CA ILE A 43 5.65 -12.03 4.48
C ILE A 43 4.71 -11.09 5.24
N ILE A 44 4.03 -11.57 6.28
CA ILE A 44 3.13 -10.73 7.10
C ILE A 44 3.88 -9.52 7.69
N PHE A 45 5.07 -9.72 8.28
CA PHE A 45 5.84 -8.62 8.86
C PHE A 45 6.62 -7.80 7.83
N PHE A 46 7.14 -8.45 6.79
CA PHE A 46 7.93 -7.77 5.77
C PHE A 46 7.07 -6.94 4.82
N TRP A 47 5.81 -7.31 4.60
CA TRP A 47 4.97 -6.63 3.63
C TRP A 47 3.65 -6.13 4.20
N VAL A 48 2.84 -7.01 4.80
CA VAL A 48 1.48 -6.65 5.24
C VAL A 48 1.51 -5.54 6.29
N ALA A 49 2.37 -5.65 7.30
CA ALA A 49 2.54 -4.62 8.31
C ALA A 49 2.95 -3.26 7.72
N ARG A 50 3.77 -3.28 6.65
CA ARG A 50 4.21 -2.04 5.98
C ARG A 50 3.10 -1.43 5.14
N MET A 51 2.27 -2.23 4.47
CA MET A 51 1.07 -1.73 3.79
C MET A 51 0.11 -1.07 4.78
N ILE A 52 -0.13 -1.67 5.95
CA ILE A 52 -0.98 -1.07 6.98
C ILE A 52 -0.39 0.26 7.47
N PHE A 53 0.90 0.30 7.79
CA PHE A 53 1.57 1.54 8.20
C PHE A 53 1.47 2.64 7.13
N SER A 54 1.76 2.31 5.87
CA SER A 54 1.71 3.25 4.76
C SER A 54 0.29 3.71 4.44
N GLY A 55 -0.71 2.83 4.53
CA GLY A 55 -2.12 3.19 4.36
C GLY A 55 -2.59 4.15 5.46
N LEU A 56 -2.30 3.84 6.73
CA LEU A 56 -2.63 4.72 7.85
C LEU A 56 -1.93 6.09 7.75
N TYR A 57 -0.70 6.15 7.22
CA TYR A 57 0.03 7.41 7.09
C TYR A 57 -0.44 8.26 5.91
N ASN A 58 -0.67 7.66 4.73
CA ASN A 58 -0.96 8.40 3.50
C ASN A 58 -2.47 8.56 3.21
N MET A 59 -3.28 7.60 3.66
CA MET A 59 -4.71 7.50 3.36
C MET A 59 -5.58 7.59 4.61
N GLU A 60 -4.99 7.57 5.82
CA GLU A 60 -5.69 7.59 7.11
C GLU A 60 -6.65 6.39 7.34
N GLU A 61 -6.56 5.37 6.50
CA GLU A 61 -7.40 4.18 6.50
C GLU A 61 -6.57 2.91 6.35
N ILE A 62 -7.10 1.78 6.84
CA ILE A 62 -6.48 0.47 6.66
C ILE A 62 -6.80 -0.02 5.24
N PRO A 63 -5.79 -0.39 4.44
CA PRO A 63 -5.95 -0.79 3.04
C PRO A 63 -6.68 -2.12 2.84
#